data_AF-A0A969LLG9-F1
#
_entry.id   AF-A0A969LLG9-F1
#
_cell.length_a   1.000
_cell.length_b   1.000
_cell.length_c   1.000
_cell.angle_alpha   90.00
_cell.angle_beta   90.00
_cell.angle_gamma   90.00
#
_symmetry.space_group_name_H-M   'P 1'
#
loop_
_entity.id
_entity.type
_entity.pdbx_description
1 polymer ?
#
loop_
_entity_poly.entity_id
_entity_poly.type
_entity_poly.pdbx_seq_one_letter_code
_entity_poly.pdbx_strand_id
1 'polypeptide(L)'
;MHDLALIGGELHTNAVGHNAIARLHDDGRCERVWHPRCIEQDGRPEFGLNYLQLNSIAAGADLAHSYFSASTDQLSARRPGHRNFLVDGRGVIFSGETREVVARGLTRPHSARWHAGKIWVDNSGYGELAVMTDGRCEAIARLPGWTRGLCFVGDLAFVGTSRVIPRFRQYAPGLEVSRSECGLHAVEVCSGKVLASLIWPNGNQIFALDWLSPELTTGFPFTVGRARARAQEKQFFYAFTTPLTENLI
;
A
#
# COMPACT_ATOMS: atom_id res chain seq x y z
N MET A 1 0.22 12.71 -4.39
CA MET A 1 0.23 11.97 -3.11
C MET A 1 -0.34 10.58 -3.37
N HIS A 2 0.13 9.60 -2.62
CA HIS A 2 -0.15 8.18 -2.83
C HIS A 2 -0.27 7.40 -1.50
N ASP A 3 0.37 7.89 -0.43
CA ASP A 3 0.26 7.38 0.94
C ASP A 3 0.45 8.53 1.94
N LEU A 4 -0.06 8.33 3.16
CA LEU A 4 0.06 9.23 4.30
C LEU A 4 0.48 8.42 5.52
N ALA A 5 1.35 8.97 6.35
CA ALA A 5 1.73 8.35 7.61
C ALA A 5 2.15 9.40 8.64
N LEU A 6 1.99 9.06 9.92
CA LEU A 6 2.58 9.81 11.01
C LEU A 6 4.01 9.31 11.24
N ILE A 7 4.99 10.20 11.18
CA ILE A 7 6.40 9.93 11.51
C ILE A 7 6.79 10.91 12.60
N GLY A 8 7.22 10.41 13.76
CA GLY A 8 7.53 11.27 14.92
C GLY A 8 6.34 12.13 15.39
N GLY A 9 5.10 11.69 15.14
CA GLY A 9 3.89 12.45 15.47
C GLY A 9 3.49 13.52 14.44
N GLU A 10 4.27 13.72 13.38
CA GLU A 10 3.96 14.68 12.33
C GLU A 10 3.44 14.00 11.06
N LEU A 11 2.49 14.64 10.38
CA LEU A 11 1.89 14.10 9.16
C LEU A 11 2.84 14.23 7.97
N HIS A 12 3.12 13.10 7.32
CA HIS A 12 3.97 13.03 6.15
C HIS A 12 3.24 12.39 4.97
N THR A 13 3.63 12.77 3.76
CA THR A 13 3.11 12.24 2.50
C THR A 13 4.24 11.96 1.51
N ASN A 14 4.01 11.02 0.59
CA ASN A 14 4.83 10.92 -0.61
C ASN A 14 4.42 11.98 -1.65
N ALA A 15 5.25 13.01 -1.79
CA ALA A 15 5.15 13.98 -2.87
C ALA A 15 5.68 13.37 -4.17
N VAL A 16 4.89 12.46 -4.75
CA VAL A 16 5.25 11.60 -5.90
C VAL A 16 5.91 12.36 -7.04
N GLY A 17 5.31 13.47 -7.48
CA GLY A 17 5.83 14.29 -8.58
C GLY A 17 7.14 15.01 -8.25
N HIS A 18 7.51 15.08 -6.98
CA HIS A 18 8.73 15.70 -6.48
C HIS A 18 9.75 14.65 -5.99
N ASN A 19 9.52 13.36 -6.19
CA ASN A 19 10.41 12.28 -5.73
C ASN A 19 10.83 12.41 -4.25
N ALA A 20 9.95 12.94 -3.39
CA ALA A 20 10.29 13.31 -2.03
C ALA A 20 9.20 12.88 -1.04
N ILE A 21 9.57 12.75 0.23
CA ILE A 21 8.62 12.78 1.33
C ILE A 21 8.47 14.23 1.75
N ALA A 22 7.22 14.65 1.91
CA ALA A 22 6.89 15.98 2.37
C ALA A 22 6.14 15.92 3.69
N ARG A 23 6.48 16.84 4.59
CA ARG A 23 5.75 17.09 5.83
C ARG A 23 4.59 18.04 5.52
N LEU A 24 3.42 17.73 6.07
CA LEU A 24 2.23 18.56 5.98
C LEU A 24 2.02 19.23 7.35
N HIS A 25 1.92 20.55 7.34
CA HIS A 25 1.64 21.34 8.54
C HIS A 25 0.15 21.68 8.64
N ASP A 26 -0.32 21.92 9.86
CA ASP A 26 -1.73 22.26 10.12
C ASP A 26 -2.17 23.59 9.49
N ASP A 27 -1.22 24.47 9.17
CA ASP A 27 -1.44 25.72 8.45
C ASP A 27 -1.44 25.58 6.92
N GLY A 28 -1.42 24.34 6.42
CA GLY A 28 -1.46 24.01 5.00
C GLY A 28 -0.10 24.13 4.29
N ARG A 29 0.98 24.48 4.99
CA ARG A 29 2.33 24.41 4.41
C ARG A 29 2.74 22.97 4.15
N CYS A 30 3.58 22.81 3.12
CA CYS A 30 4.14 21.52 2.72
C CYS A 30 5.64 21.69 2.45
N GLU A 31 6.46 20.94 3.18
CA GLU A 31 7.93 21.02 3.11
C GLU A 31 8.51 19.68 2.69
N ARG A 32 9.44 19.67 1.71
CA ARG A 32 10.21 18.46 1.38
C ARG A 32 11.22 18.21 2.49
N VAL A 33 11.08 17.08 3.18
CA VAL A 33 11.93 16.73 4.34
C VAL A 33 12.85 15.55 4.05
N TRP A 34 12.62 14.83 2.95
CA TRP A 34 13.46 13.71 2.55
C TRP A 34 13.35 13.43 1.05
N HIS A 35 14.42 12.94 0.44
CA HIS A 35 14.45 12.43 -0.93
C HIS A 35 15.50 11.30 -1.06
N PRO A 36 15.32 10.33 -1.99
CA PRO A 36 16.28 9.25 -2.18
C PRO A 36 17.56 9.76 -2.84
N ARG A 37 18.72 9.16 -2.56
CA ARG A 37 20.00 9.65 -3.11
C ARG A 37 20.05 9.57 -4.63
N CYS A 38 19.40 8.58 -5.24
CA CYS A 38 19.46 8.35 -6.68
C CYS A 38 18.86 9.48 -7.54
N ILE A 39 18.11 10.42 -6.95
CA ILE A 39 17.62 11.61 -7.68
C ILE A 39 18.62 12.76 -7.71
N GLU A 40 19.75 12.64 -7.00
CA GLU A 40 20.80 13.66 -7.01
C GLU A 40 21.65 13.53 -8.29
N GLN A 41 21.61 14.57 -9.14
CA GLN A 41 22.44 14.72 -10.34
C GLN A 41 23.37 15.92 -10.11
N ASP A 42 24.68 15.75 -10.28
CA ASP A 42 25.68 16.80 -10.05
C ASP A 42 25.53 17.52 -8.69
N GLY A 43 25.18 16.76 -7.65
CA GLY A 43 24.98 17.28 -6.29
C GLY A 43 23.66 18.03 -6.06
N ARG A 44 22.72 17.98 -7.01
CA ARG A 44 21.39 18.61 -6.88
C ARG A 44 20.26 17.60 -7.09
N PRO A 45 19.22 17.59 -6.23
CA PRO A 45 18.10 16.68 -6.39
C PRO A 45 17.15 17.08 -7.52
N GLU A 46 16.75 16.11 -8.33
CA GLU A 46 15.80 16.27 -9.44
C GLU A 46 14.34 16.16 -8.99
N PHE A 47 13.71 17.31 -8.77
CA PHE A 47 12.31 17.41 -8.32
C PHE A 47 11.30 17.75 -9.42
N GLY A 48 11.77 18.03 -10.65
CA GLY A 48 10.92 18.58 -11.71
C GLY A 48 9.94 17.60 -12.35
N LEU A 49 10.15 16.29 -12.17
CA LEU A 49 9.33 15.24 -12.79
C LEU A 49 9.20 14.05 -11.85
N ASN A 50 8.14 13.26 -12.04
CA ASN A 50 7.96 11.97 -11.37
C ASN A 50 8.91 10.91 -11.96
N TYR A 51 10.13 10.79 -11.43
CA TYR A 51 11.13 9.85 -11.92
C TYR A 51 10.97 8.45 -11.31
N LEU A 52 10.62 8.39 -10.03
CA LEU A 52 10.65 7.12 -9.28
C LEU A 52 9.27 6.56 -8.96
N GLN A 53 8.26 7.44 -8.83
CA GLN A 53 6.97 7.14 -8.23
C GLN A 53 7.14 6.51 -6.83
N LEU A 54 7.33 7.37 -5.82
CA LEU A 54 7.22 6.96 -4.42
C LEU A 54 5.79 6.48 -4.14
N ASN A 55 5.67 5.32 -3.52
CA ASN A 55 4.41 4.59 -3.43
C ASN A 55 3.86 4.53 -2.01
N SER A 56 4.70 4.30 -0.99
CA SER A 56 4.24 4.16 0.40
C SER A 56 5.31 4.38 1.45
N ILE A 57 4.86 4.54 2.70
CA ILE A 57 5.69 4.88 3.86
C ILE A 57 5.54 3.80 4.93
N ALA A 58 6.63 3.08 5.20
CA ALA A 58 6.78 2.31 6.44
C ALA A 58 7.36 3.25 7.50
N ALA A 59 6.47 3.91 8.24
CA ALA A 59 6.84 4.90 9.24
C ALA A 59 7.53 4.24 10.45
N GLY A 60 8.71 4.76 10.79
CA GLY A 60 9.42 4.48 12.03
C GLY A 60 9.24 5.61 13.05
N ALA A 61 10.10 5.62 14.07
CA ALA A 61 10.08 6.65 15.12
C ALA A 61 10.38 8.06 14.56
N ASP A 62 11.21 8.14 13.53
CA ASP A 62 11.58 9.36 12.81
C ASP A 62 11.84 9.04 11.33
N LEU A 63 12.26 10.04 10.55
CA LEU A 63 12.56 9.86 9.12
C LEU A 63 13.75 8.91 8.88
N ALA A 64 14.76 8.89 9.74
CA ALA A 64 15.93 8.03 9.56
C ALA A 64 15.57 6.54 9.75
N HIS A 65 14.68 6.25 10.69
CA HIS A 65 14.17 4.91 10.97
C HIS A 65 12.93 4.54 10.14
N SER A 66 12.54 5.39 9.17
CA SER A 66 11.45 5.11 8.23
C SER A 66 11.98 4.51 6.93
N TYR A 67 11.08 3.87 6.17
CA TYR A 67 11.41 3.29 4.88
C TYR A 67 10.35 3.63 3.84
N PHE A 68 10.78 3.74 2.59
CA PHE A 68 9.94 4.28 1.52
C PHE A 68 9.99 3.37 0.31
N SER A 69 8.82 2.93 -0.17
CA SER A 69 8.77 2.13 -1.39
C SER A 69 8.65 3.00 -2.63
N ALA A 70 9.20 2.53 -3.75
CA ALA A 70 9.11 3.22 -5.04
C ALA A 70 9.00 2.25 -6.21
N SER A 71 8.58 2.75 -7.37
CA SER A 71 8.47 1.93 -8.58
C SER A 71 9.82 1.67 -9.26
N THR A 72 10.86 2.43 -8.93
CA THR A 72 12.24 2.24 -9.40
C THR A 72 13.22 3.07 -8.56
N ASP A 73 14.51 2.76 -8.66
CA ASP A 73 15.64 3.57 -8.18
C ASP A 73 16.43 4.25 -9.31
N GLN A 74 15.96 4.17 -10.57
CA GLN A 74 16.68 4.67 -11.73
C GLN A 74 15.92 5.79 -12.45
N LEU A 75 16.60 6.92 -12.66
CA LEU A 75 16.12 8.00 -13.49
C LEU A 75 16.19 7.57 -14.96
N SER A 76 15.12 7.81 -15.72
CA SER A 76 15.13 7.58 -17.16
C SER A 76 14.11 8.45 -17.88
N ALA A 77 14.25 8.55 -19.21
CA ALA A 77 13.29 9.26 -20.05
C ALA A 77 11.89 8.62 -20.00
N ARG A 78 11.81 7.29 -19.90
CA ARG A 78 10.56 6.55 -19.71
C ARG A 78 10.26 6.50 -18.21
N ARG A 79 9.43 7.42 -17.75
CA ARG A 79 9.06 7.56 -16.33
C ARG A 79 7.83 6.73 -15.96
N PRO A 80 7.59 6.46 -14.67
CA PRO A 80 6.31 5.97 -14.19
C PRO A 80 5.13 6.74 -14.81
N GLY A 81 4.13 6.01 -15.30
CA GLY A 81 3.00 6.56 -16.07
C GLY A 81 3.18 6.51 -17.59
N HIS A 82 4.41 6.37 -18.10
CA HIS A 82 4.64 6.12 -19.52
C HIS A 82 4.19 4.69 -19.90
N ARG A 83 3.54 4.52 -21.07
CA ARG A 83 3.01 3.23 -21.54
C ARG A 83 4.06 2.12 -21.58
N ASN A 84 5.28 2.46 -21.96
CA ASN A 84 6.41 1.52 -22.09
C ASN A 84 7.36 1.53 -20.88
N PHE A 85 6.91 2.03 -19.72
CA PHE A 85 7.67 1.88 -18.48
C PHE A 85 7.57 0.42 -18.01
N LEU A 86 8.70 -0.27 -17.99
CA LEU A 86 8.78 -1.61 -17.41
C LEU A 86 8.61 -1.50 -15.91
N VAL A 87 7.71 -2.31 -15.33
CA VAL A 87 7.46 -2.31 -13.88
C VAL A 87 7.99 -3.55 -13.18
N ASP A 88 8.19 -4.63 -13.93
CA ASP A 88 8.39 -5.95 -13.34
C ASP A 88 9.76 -6.06 -12.67
N GLY A 89 9.77 -6.38 -11.38
CA GLY A 89 10.97 -6.50 -10.56
C GLY A 89 11.74 -5.19 -10.33
N ARG A 90 11.24 -4.04 -10.80
CA ARG A 90 11.99 -2.76 -10.73
C ARG A 90 11.78 -1.99 -9.43
N GLY A 91 10.72 -2.30 -8.70
CA GLY A 91 10.36 -1.66 -7.45
C GLY A 91 11.38 -1.91 -6.36
N VAL A 92 11.49 -0.94 -5.46
CA VAL A 92 12.52 -0.87 -4.43
C VAL A 92 11.96 -0.42 -3.08
N ILE A 93 12.72 -0.67 -2.01
CA ILE A 93 12.59 -0.03 -0.70
C ILE A 93 13.84 0.81 -0.45
N PHE A 94 13.66 2.07 -0.09
CA PHE A 94 14.72 2.98 0.36
C PHE A 94 14.79 3.03 1.89
N SER A 95 16.00 3.11 2.43
CA SER A 95 16.24 3.49 3.82
C SER A 95 16.10 5.00 4.00
N GLY A 96 15.39 5.41 5.05
CA GLY A 96 15.27 6.81 5.42
C GLY A 96 16.60 7.43 5.86
N GLU A 97 17.42 6.68 6.59
CA GLU A 97 18.72 7.10 7.10
C GLU A 97 19.74 7.31 5.97
N THR A 98 20.00 6.28 5.17
CA THR A 98 21.09 6.30 4.18
C THR A 98 20.67 6.92 2.86
N ARG A 99 19.35 6.99 2.61
CA ARG A 99 18.71 7.37 1.33
C ARG A 99 19.01 6.40 0.19
N GLU A 100 19.60 5.24 0.51
CA GLU A 100 19.97 4.18 -0.42
C GLU A 100 18.89 3.09 -0.47
N VAL A 101 18.93 2.29 -1.53
CA VAL A 101 18.06 1.11 -1.69
C VAL A 101 18.53 -0.01 -0.77
N VAL A 102 17.60 -0.55 0.01
CA VAL A 102 17.81 -1.70 0.90
C VAL A 102 17.13 -2.98 0.43
N ALA A 103 16.16 -2.90 -0.49
CA ALA A 103 15.56 -4.06 -1.14
C ALA A 103 15.14 -3.74 -2.59
N ARG A 104 15.21 -4.75 -3.47
CA ARG A 104 14.83 -4.69 -4.89
C ARG A 104 13.99 -5.90 -5.28
N GLY A 105 13.48 -5.91 -6.50
CA GLY A 105 12.75 -7.06 -7.06
C GLY A 105 11.24 -7.00 -6.85
N LEU A 106 10.72 -5.89 -6.33
CA LEU A 106 9.29 -5.69 -6.16
C LEU A 106 8.65 -5.23 -7.48
N THR A 107 7.35 -5.45 -7.65
CA THR A 107 6.56 -4.92 -8.75
C THR A 107 5.43 -4.09 -8.16
N ARG A 108 5.50 -2.77 -8.40
CA ARG A 108 4.51 -1.80 -7.93
C ARG A 108 4.28 -1.89 -6.41
N PRO A 109 5.34 -1.74 -5.59
CA PRO A 109 5.26 -1.97 -4.15
C PRO A 109 4.45 -0.87 -3.47
N HIS A 110 3.33 -1.23 -2.84
CA HIS A 110 2.47 -0.31 -2.09
C HIS A 110 2.40 -0.68 -0.61
N SER A 111 1.73 0.18 0.16
CA SER A 111 1.35 -0.07 1.55
C SER A 111 2.49 -0.60 2.43
N ALA A 112 3.72 -0.12 2.24
CA ALA A 112 4.83 -0.48 3.10
C ALA A 112 4.50 -0.11 4.55
N ARG A 113 4.72 -1.01 5.51
CA ARG A 113 4.46 -0.80 6.94
C ARG A 113 5.59 -1.36 7.77
N TRP A 114 5.90 -0.68 8.88
CA TRP A 114 6.78 -1.23 9.91
C TRP A 114 5.93 -1.99 10.92
N HIS A 115 6.22 -3.26 11.14
CA HIS A 115 5.49 -4.08 12.10
C HIS A 115 6.39 -5.19 12.66
N ALA A 116 6.36 -5.37 13.99
CA ALA A 116 7.16 -6.37 14.70
C ALA A 116 8.66 -6.38 14.33
N GLY A 117 9.25 -5.19 14.19
CA GLY A 117 10.67 -5.02 13.85
C GLY A 117 11.04 -5.36 12.40
N LYS A 118 10.04 -5.55 11.53
CA LYS A 118 10.24 -5.87 10.11
C LYS A 118 9.49 -4.89 9.21
N ILE A 119 9.96 -4.79 7.97
CA ILE A 119 9.27 -4.06 6.92
C ILE A 119 8.37 -5.03 6.17
N TRP A 120 7.10 -4.69 6.09
CA TRP A 120 6.09 -5.39 5.30
C TRP A 120 5.71 -4.52 4.12
N VAL A 121 5.31 -5.13 3.01
CA VAL A 121 4.96 -4.42 1.78
C VAL A 121 3.98 -5.23 0.93
N ASP A 122 3.05 -4.55 0.30
CA ASP A 122 2.22 -5.12 -0.76
C ASP A 122 3.02 -5.15 -2.06
N ASN A 123 3.43 -6.34 -2.51
CA ASN A 123 4.01 -6.53 -3.83
C ASN A 123 2.89 -6.64 -4.88
N SER A 124 2.22 -5.50 -5.13
CA SER A 124 0.89 -5.43 -5.76
C SER A 124 0.82 -5.98 -7.17
N GLY A 125 1.91 -5.91 -7.94
CA GLY A 125 1.97 -6.47 -9.29
C GLY A 125 1.75 -7.97 -9.33
N TYR A 126 1.98 -8.65 -8.21
CA TYR A 126 1.78 -10.10 -8.02
C TYR A 126 0.64 -10.43 -7.04
N GLY A 127 -0.02 -9.42 -6.46
CA GLY A 127 -1.05 -9.58 -5.45
C GLY A 127 -0.53 -10.20 -4.16
N GLU A 128 0.70 -9.89 -3.76
CA GLU A 128 1.35 -10.52 -2.62
C GLU A 128 1.44 -9.57 -1.42
N LEU A 129 1.32 -10.13 -0.22
CA LEU A 129 1.85 -9.55 1.02
C LEU A 129 3.24 -10.13 1.23
N ALA A 130 4.25 -9.26 1.35
CA ALA A 130 5.64 -9.67 1.51
C ALA A 130 6.28 -9.03 2.75
N VAL A 131 7.29 -9.69 3.29
CA VAL A 131 8.12 -9.20 4.40
C VAL A 131 9.58 -9.10 3.95
N MET A 132 10.27 -8.06 4.38
CA MET A 132 11.69 -7.89 4.11
C MET A 132 12.52 -8.71 5.09
N THR A 133 13.35 -9.61 4.54
CA THR A 133 14.35 -10.42 5.24
C THR A 133 15.67 -10.30 4.45
N ASP A 134 16.77 -9.92 5.11
CA ASP A 134 18.11 -9.85 4.51
C ASP A 134 18.19 -9.08 3.17
N GLY A 135 17.49 -7.95 3.08
CA GLY A 135 17.47 -7.09 1.89
C GLY A 135 16.64 -7.63 0.71
N ARG A 136 15.83 -8.67 0.94
CA ARG A 136 14.88 -9.23 -0.03
C ARG A 136 13.48 -9.22 0.54
N CYS A 137 12.47 -9.05 -0.31
CA CYS A 137 11.08 -9.17 0.10
C CYS A 137 10.55 -10.56 -0.27
N GLU A 138 10.22 -11.34 0.75
CA GLU A 138 9.70 -12.70 0.60
C GLU A 138 8.17 -12.67 0.71
N ALA A 139 7.48 -13.28 -0.26
CA ALA A 139 6.04 -13.36 -0.24
C ALA A 139 5.58 -14.30 0.89
N ILE A 140 4.71 -13.78 1.76
CA ILE A 140 4.08 -14.51 2.87
C ILE A 140 2.71 -15.03 2.47
N ALA A 141 1.96 -14.25 1.69
CA ALA A 141 0.66 -14.65 1.16
C ALA A 141 0.46 -14.09 -0.24
N ARG A 142 -0.32 -14.82 -1.06
CA ARG A 142 -0.84 -14.34 -2.34
C ARG A 142 -2.35 -14.20 -2.24
N LEU A 143 -2.87 -13.07 -2.68
CA LEU A 143 -4.25 -12.65 -2.54
C LEU A 143 -4.89 -12.45 -3.92
N PRO A 144 -6.23 -12.58 -4.02
CA PRO A 144 -6.92 -12.65 -5.31
C PRO A 144 -7.11 -11.26 -5.94
N GLY A 145 -6.10 -10.39 -5.95
CA GLY A 145 -6.22 -9.08 -6.57
C GLY A 145 -5.01 -8.19 -6.35
N TRP A 146 -5.12 -6.96 -6.84
CA TRP A 146 -4.08 -5.96 -6.70
C TRP A 146 -3.99 -5.48 -5.24
N THR A 147 -2.97 -5.92 -4.51
CA THR A 147 -2.87 -5.64 -3.06
C THR A 147 -2.63 -4.15 -2.79
N ARG A 148 -3.48 -3.55 -1.96
CA ARG A 148 -3.47 -2.14 -1.56
C ARG A 148 -4.13 -1.96 -0.21
N GLY A 149 -3.55 -1.12 0.63
CA GLY A 149 -3.96 -0.96 2.01
C GLY A 149 -3.45 -2.14 2.83
N LEU A 150 -2.64 -1.81 3.84
CA LEU A 150 -2.08 -2.76 4.77
C LEU A 150 -2.09 -2.12 6.16
N CYS A 151 -2.68 -2.81 7.13
CA CYS A 151 -2.55 -2.48 8.54
C CYS A 151 -2.45 -3.77 9.37
N PHE A 152 -2.00 -3.64 10.61
CA PHE A 152 -1.78 -4.77 11.52
C PHE A 152 -2.52 -4.57 12.84
N VAL A 153 -3.07 -5.65 13.38
CA VAL A 153 -3.66 -5.70 14.73
C VAL A 153 -3.17 -6.98 15.40
N GLY A 154 -2.23 -6.86 16.35
CA GLY A 154 -1.54 -8.02 16.92
C GLY A 154 -0.85 -8.84 15.81
N ASP A 155 -1.09 -10.15 15.80
CA ASP A 155 -0.51 -11.10 14.83
C ASP A 155 -1.34 -11.25 13.52
N LEU A 156 -2.24 -10.29 13.25
CA LEU A 156 -3.04 -10.26 12.03
C LEU A 156 -2.64 -9.09 11.14
N ALA A 157 -2.42 -9.40 9.86
CA ALA A 157 -2.32 -8.43 8.78
C ALA A 157 -3.68 -8.32 8.07
N PHE A 158 -4.17 -7.09 7.92
CA PHE A 158 -5.35 -6.79 7.11
C PHE A 158 -4.88 -6.20 5.78
N VAL A 159 -5.13 -6.93 4.70
CA VAL A 159 -4.68 -6.57 3.35
C VAL A 159 -5.89 -6.33 2.46
N GLY A 160 -5.93 -5.18 1.79
CA GLY A 160 -6.94 -4.90 0.80
C GLY A 160 -6.51 -5.42 -0.57
N THR A 161 -7.47 -5.85 -1.38
CA THR A 161 -7.29 -6.14 -2.80
C THR A 161 -8.20 -5.26 -3.64
N SER A 162 -7.71 -4.87 -4.80
CA SER A 162 -8.47 -4.16 -5.83
C SER A 162 -8.57 -5.00 -7.09
N ARG A 163 -9.59 -4.73 -7.90
CA ARG A 163 -9.64 -5.22 -9.27
C ARG A 163 -8.56 -4.55 -10.11
N VAL A 164 -7.94 -5.33 -10.98
CA VAL A 164 -7.05 -4.80 -12.01
C VAL A 164 -7.93 -4.22 -13.11
N ILE A 165 -7.84 -2.91 -13.32
CA ILE A 165 -8.54 -2.27 -14.45
C ILE A 165 -7.87 -2.72 -15.76
N PRO A 166 -8.61 -3.18 -16.80
CA PRO A 166 -8.02 -3.77 -18.00
C PRO A 166 -6.91 -2.95 -18.68
N ARG A 167 -7.06 -1.62 -18.73
CA ARG A 167 -6.04 -0.70 -19.30
C ARG A 167 -4.73 -0.61 -18.49
N PHE A 168 -4.71 -1.16 -17.29
CA PHE A 168 -3.56 -1.17 -16.37
C PHE A 168 -2.96 -2.57 -16.16
N ARG A 169 -3.36 -3.56 -16.97
CA ARG A 169 -2.87 -4.95 -16.90
C ARG A 169 -1.35 -5.06 -16.91
N GLN A 170 -0.66 -4.18 -17.65
CA GLN A 170 0.80 -4.16 -17.73
C GLN A 170 1.49 -3.88 -16.40
N TYR A 171 0.77 -3.29 -15.44
CA TYR A 171 1.30 -3.04 -14.11
C TYR A 171 1.18 -4.24 -13.17
N ALA A 172 0.36 -5.24 -13.55
CA ALA A 172 -0.04 -6.39 -12.74
C ALA A 172 0.37 -7.72 -13.42
N PRO A 173 1.67 -7.93 -13.74
CA PRO A 173 2.10 -9.08 -14.54
C PRO A 173 1.81 -10.43 -13.87
N GLY A 174 1.69 -10.46 -12.53
CA GLY A 174 1.40 -11.67 -11.77
C GLY A 174 -0.07 -11.93 -11.47
N LEU A 175 -0.99 -11.16 -12.06
CA LEU A 175 -2.42 -11.24 -11.79
C LEU A 175 -3.23 -11.48 -13.07
N GLU A 176 -4.26 -12.32 -12.96
CA GLU A 176 -5.27 -12.47 -13.99
C GLU A 176 -6.36 -11.40 -13.80
N VAL A 177 -6.44 -10.47 -14.76
CA VAL A 177 -7.37 -9.31 -14.70
C VAL A 177 -8.82 -9.74 -14.43
N SER A 178 -9.30 -10.78 -15.12
CA SER A 178 -10.66 -11.31 -15.02
C SER A 178 -10.99 -11.94 -13.67
N ARG A 179 -9.98 -12.38 -12.92
CA ARG A 179 -10.15 -13.04 -11.61
C ARG A 179 -9.75 -12.16 -10.44
N SER A 180 -9.34 -10.92 -10.71
CA SER A 180 -9.01 -9.99 -9.64
C SER A 180 -10.28 -9.52 -8.92
N GLU A 181 -10.23 -9.55 -7.60
CA GLU A 181 -11.32 -9.26 -6.69
C GLU A 181 -11.02 -7.98 -5.91
N CYS A 182 -12.08 -7.30 -5.50
CA CYS A 182 -12.00 -6.19 -4.55
C CYS A 182 -12.41 -6.74 -3.18
N GLY A 183 -11.53 -6.71 -2.19
CA GLY A 183 -11.78 -7.36 -0.91
C GLY A 183 -10.85 -6.91 0.21
N LEU A 184 -11.20 -7.31 1.43
CA LEU A 184 -10.38 -7.19 2.63
C LEU A 184 -10.08 -8.60 3.12
N HIS A 185 -8.81 -8.89 3.39
CA HIS A 185 -8.35 -10.21 3.82
C HIS A 185 -7.64 -10.10 5.17
N ALA A 186 -8.06 -10.92 6.13
CA ALA A 186 -7.34 -11.10 7.39
C ALA A 186 -6.35 -12.25 7.21
N VAL A 187 -5.06 -11.96 7.35
CA VAL A 187 -3.95 -12.88 7.14
C VAL A 187 -3.20 -13.06 8.45
N GLU A 188 -2.97 -14.30 8.87
CA GLU A 188 -2.12 -14.61 10.02
C GLU A 188 -0.65 -14.33 9.67
N VAL A 189 0.01 -13.46 10.44
CA VAL A 189 1.36 -12.96 10.14
C VAL A 189 2.41 -14.07 10.11
N CYS A 190 2.35 -15.02 11.04
CA CYS A 190 3.36 -16.06 11.16
C CYS A 190 3.30 -17.09 10.04
N SER A 191 2.10 -17.43 9.55
CA SER A 191 1.90 -18.53 8.60
C SER A 191 1.56 -18.06 7.18
N GLY A 192 1.12 -16.81 7.02
CA GLY A 192 0.56 -16.30 5.78
C GLY A 192 -0.83 -16.85 5.44
N LYS A 193 -1.46 -17.60 6.35
CA LYS A 193 -2.78 -18.17 6.13
C LYS A 193 -3.83 -17.06 6.11
N VAL A 194 -4.65 -17.03 5.06
CA VAL A 194 -5.86 -16.19 5.02
C VAL A 194 -6.91 -16.83 5.95
N LEU A 195 -7.24 -16.14 7.04
CA LEU A 195 -8.20 -16.60 8.04
C LEU A 195 -9.63 -16.23 7.68
N ALA A 196 -9.83 -15.07 7.07
CA ALA A 196 -11.15 -14.56 6.69
C ALA A 196 -11.03 -13.55 5.54
N SER A 197 -12.16 -13.32 4.85
CA SER A 197 -12.24 -12.30 3.80
C SER A 197 -13.63 -11.68 3.73
N LEU A 198 -13.68 -10.37 3.46
CA LEU A 198 -14.86 -9.64 3.02
C LEU A 198 -14.64 -9.26 1.56
N ILE A 199 -15.48 -9.76 0.66
CA ILE A 199 -15.36 -9.52 -0.78
C ILE A 199 -16.47 -8.58 -1.21
N TRP A 200 -16.16 -7.56 -2.01
CA TRP A 200 -17.15 -6.66 -2.60
C TRP A 200 -17.34 -6.98 -4.09
N PRO A 201 -18.39 -7.73 -4.49
CA PRO A 201 -18.60 -8.12 -5.88
C PRO A 201 -18.80 -6.94 -6.82
N ASN A 202 -19.29 -5.80 -6.31
CA ASN A 202 -19.41 -4.56 -7.07
C ASN A 202 -18.33 -3.52 -6.71
N GLY A 203 -17.41 -3.86 -5.80
CA GLY A 203 -16.27 -3.04 -5.44
C GLY A 203 -15.23 -3.00 -6.55
N ASN A 204 -14.45 -1.93 -6.61
CA ASN A 204 -13.44 -1.77 -7.65
C ASN A 204 -12.04 -1.57 -7.07
N GLN A 205 -11.88 -0.55 -6.22
CA GLN A 205 -10.58 -0.15 -5.71
C GLN A 205 -10.61 0.13 -4.22
N ILE A 206 -9.61 -0.41 -3.52
CA ILE A 206 -9.21 -0.05 -2.17
C ILE A 206 -7.85 0.63 -2.29
N PHE A 207 -7.68 1.76 -1.61
CA PHE A 207 -6.45 2.54 -1.71
C PHE A 207 -5.57 2.42 -0.46
N ALA A 208 -6.20 2.44 0.71
CA ALA A 208 -5.57 2.40 2.01
C ALA A 208 -6.48 1.66 3.00
N LEU A 209 -5.86 1.09 4.04
CA LEU A 209 -6.52 0.49 5.19
C LEU A 209 -5.76 0.95 6.42
N ASP A 210 -6.50 1.36 7.43
CA ASP A 210 -5.98 1.66 8.76
C ASP A 210 -6.93 1.07 9.79
N TRP A 211 -6.35 0.67 10.92
CA TRP A 211 -7.12 0.23 12.08
C TRP A 211 -7.24 1.41 13.04
N LEU A 212 -8.40 1.54 13.69
CA LEU A 212 -8.65 2.56 14.69
C LEU A 212 -9.19 1.91 15.95
N SER A 213 -8.68 2.37 17.09
CA SER A 213 -9.13 1.93 18.40
C SER A 213 -10.53 2.48 18.69
N PRO A 214 -11.44 1.71 19.32
CA PRO A 214 -12.78 2.16 19.66
C PRO A 214 -12.79 3.36 20.64
N GLU A 215 -11.69 3.61 21.34
CA GLU A 215 -11.51 4.79 22.19
C GLU A 215 -11.40 6.09 21.38
N LEU A 216 -11.02 6.00 20.09
CA LEU A 216 -10.86 7.16 19.19
C LEU A 216 -12.10 7.43 18.36
N THR A 217 -13.00 6.46 18.23
CA THR A 217 -14.17 6.58 17.36
C THR A 217 -15.29 5.65 17.81
N THR A 218 -16.54 6.13 17.76
CA THR A 218 -17.73 5.30 17.95
C THR A 218 -18.02 4.39 16.74
N GLY A 219 -17.12 4.38 15.74
CA GLY A 219 -17.28 3.67 14.49
C GLY A 219 -18.14 4.44 13.49
N PHE A 220 -18.94 3.72 12.71
CA PHE A 220 -19.87 4.34 11.77
C PHE A 220 -20.96 5.16 12.48
N PRO A 221 -21.52 6.21 11.84
CA PRO A 221 -22.66 6.95 12.37
C PRO A 221 -23.97 6.13 12.41
N PHE A 222 -23.90 4.84 12.06
CA PHE A 222 -25.00 3.88 12.10
C PHE A 222 -24.53 2.58 12.78
N THR A 223 -25.45 1.87 13.43
CA THR A 223 -25.15 0.58 14.07
C THR A 223 -25.34 -0.56 13.08
N VAL A 224 -24.30 -1.35 12.89
CA VAL A 224 -24.32 -2.55 12.04
C VAL A 224 -25.29 -3.59 12.65
N GLY A 225 -26.26 -4.09 11.88
CA GLY A 225 -27.15 -5.19 12.33
C GLY A 225 -28.42 -4.80 13.11
N ARG A 226 -28.85 -3.53 13.11
CA ARG A 226 -30.19 -3.18 13.61
C ARG A 226 -31.28 -3.94 12.83
N ALA A 227 -32.29 -4.45 13.54
CA ALA A 227 -33.41 -5.22 12.98
C ALA A 227 -34.20 -4.52 11.85
N ARG A 228 -33.92 -3.24 11.57
CA ARG A 228 -34.55 -2.42 10.53
C ARG A 228 -33.56 -1.54 9.75
N ALA A 229 -32.34 -2.02 9.51
CA ALA A 229 -31.44 -1.33 8.57
C ALA A 229 -32.16 -1.13 7.22
N ARG A 230 -32.19 0.10 6.73
CA ARG A 230 -32.85 0.46 5.46
C ARG A 230 -32.18 -0.28 4.31
N ALA A 231 -32.92 -0.55 3.23
CA ALA A 231 -32.37 -1.20 2.05
C ALA A 231 -31.11 -0.49 1.51
N GLN A 232 -31.11 0.84 1.55
CA GLN A 232 -29.97 1.67 1.17
C GLN A 232 -28.76 1.47 2.09
N GLU A 233 -28.94 1.35 3.41
CA GLU A 233 -27.85 1.08 4.35
C GLU A 233 -27.24 -0.30 4.11
N LYS A 234 -28.09 -1.32 3.87
CA LYS A 234 -27.66 -2.68 3.52
C LYS A 234 -26.85 -2.68 2.22
N GLN A 235 -27.32 -1.99 1.19
CA GLN A 235 -26.63 -1.91 -0.09
C GLN A 235 -25.29 -1.16 0.01
N PHE A 236 -25.22 -0.11 0.83
CA PHE A 236 -24.01 0.72 0.91
C PHE A 236 -22.93 0.12 1.80
N PHE A 237 -23.32 -0.47 2.93
CA PHE A 237 -22.36 -0.91 3.96
C PHE A 237 -22.25 -2.42 4.12
N TYR A 238 -23.14 -3.21 3.50
CA TYR A 238 -23.23 -4.66 3.68
C TYR A 238 -23.29 -5.42 2.35
N ALA A 239 -23.04 -4.77 1.22
CA ALA A 239 -22.91 -5.43 -0.07
C ALA A 239 -21.54 -6.11 -0.22
N PHE A 240 -21.24 -7.01 0.71
CA PHE A 240 -20.07 -7.88 0.69
C PHE A 240 -20.49 -9.33 0.90
N THR A 241 -19.66 -10.25 0.41
CA THR A 241 -19.80 -11.68 0.66
C THR A 241 -18.62 -12.16 1.50
N THR A 242 -18.80 -13.27 2.20
CA THR A 242 -17.69 -13.99 2.83
C THR A 242 -17.63 -15.39 2.20
N PRO A 243 -16.45 -16.00 2.04
CA PRO A 243 -16.35 -17.36 1.48
C PRO A 243 -17.16 -18.41 2.26
N LEU A 244 -17.47 -18.15 3.53
CA LEU A 244 -18.29 -19.02 4.37
C LEU A 244 -19.78 -18.98 4.04
N THR A 245 -20.26 -17.95 3.31
CA THR A 245 -21.69 -17.79 2.96
C THR A 245 -22.08 -18.44 1.64
N GLU A 246 -21.14 -18.88 0.80
CA GLU A 246 -21.43 -19.52 -0.49
C GLU A 246 -21.93 -20.98 -0.35
N ASN A 247 -21.81 -21.59 0.83
CA ASN A 247 -22.26 -22.97 1.09
C ASN A 247 -23.66 -23.07 1.74
N LEU A 248 -24.46 -21.99 1.75
CA LEU A 248 -25.79 -21.94 2.38
C LEU A 248 -26.93 -21.53 1.43
N ILE A 249 -26.75 -21.71 0.12
CA ILE A 249 -27.83 -21.52 -0.87
C ILE A 249 -28.11 -22.86 -1.57
#